data_AF-A0A520AER9-F1
#
_entry.id   AF-A0A520AER9-F1
#
_cell.length_a   1.000
_cell.length_b   1.000
_cell.length_c   1.000
_cell.angle_alpha   90.00
_cell.angle_beta   90.00
_cell.angle_gamma   90.00
#
_symmetry.space_group_name_H-M   'P 1'
#
loop_
_entity.id
_entity.type
_entity.pdbx_description
1 polymer ?
#
loop_
_entity_poly.entity_id
_entity_poly.type
_entity_poly.pdbx_seq_one_letter_code
_entity_poly.pdbx_strand_id
1 'polypeptide(L)'
;MTITRLTITSGIPILFFYISIYDYEQNLNIRYRQVQFANKMLQKIPGLDQSKIENLNTRSNPFTGIFTDSIWVKSIQFAKLLPKKDEYDYSEKLTLSFFRLFNVYKNDHATGSEDLYYTHSTDNRITFNHLLLDASKKVGTKTFIKLPAAEGYLLLSSAELNYKIPSLFLSLKGTLFWVLFMVGLYVLYQTLHNVINKVFSQNLPNTLGWEIIDNELLTNSTLNNLLFIIGLPGSGKLEYVRTAIENNAVQLSTGERLIYDKKNPEHNNVLVVDLIVMPENNSSLEDSQLWTTLQKEANDDRYKLLIINHFEYNLKEQETNNSKLNFLERLMLDAKARIMILSTVHPVTFLDSLNINESNGQLPDNYKHDLERWHVLLGHFRILIHPLKKGVGMKKSNDWEELIINETSYTHFLRKLQQPVITAVRSSAHHPSDIDFDALAFKVHAASHYFYMYIWQSLTREEKFILYDLAEEGLVNSFDEYNLSMLISKGAIIQDDGRLKLFNSGFQDFILTAIGASEAMKIRNEIKDNGNWNSLKGPLQVIIIAILVFLFASQQETYSKVLTYAAALGAGIPTVLKLFSLFTKNEMPKT
;
A
#
# COMPACT_ATOMS: atom_id res chain seq x y z
N MET A 1 18.06 -16.87 9.98
CA MET A 1 18.80 -16.61 11.23
C MET A 1 18.18 -15.50 12.08
N THR A 2 17.79 -14.36 11.50
CA THR A 2 17.24 -13.21 12.25
C THR A 2 15.92 -13.52 12.97
N ILE A 3 15.01 -14.28 12.34
CA ILE A 3 13.73 -14.69 12.93
C ILE A 3 13.96 -15.58 14.15
N THR A 4 14.84 -16.57 14.04
CA THR A 4 15.19 -17.49 15.13
C THR A 4 15.79 -16.74 16.32
N ARG A 5 16.65 -15.75 16.05
CA ARG A 5 17.22 -14.88 17.08
C ARG A 5 16.14 -14.05 17.77
N LEU A 6 15.25 -13.41 17.01
CA LEU A 6 14.16 -12.60 17.55
C LEU A 6 13.22 -13.44 18.44
N THR A 7 12.79 -14.62 17.98
CA THR A 7 11.90 -15.50 18.76
C THR A 7 12.53 -15.92 20.09
N ILE A 8 13.85 -16.22 20.08
CA ILE A 8 14.58 -16.61 21.28
C ILE A 8 14.82 -15.42 22.21
N THR A 9 15.15 -14.24 21.66
CA THR A 9 15.53 -13.07 22.47
C THR A 9 14.36 -12.25 22.98
N SER A 10 13.19 -12.27 22.33
CA SER A 10 12.02 -11.49 22.74
C SER A 10 10.77 -12.34 22.97
N GLY A 11 10.48 -13.30 22.08
CA GLY A 11 9.24 -14.09 22.17
C GLY A 11 9.15 -14.94 23.44
N ILE A 12 10.21 -15.72 23.72
CA ILE A 12 10.26 -16.58 24.91
C ILE A 12 10.21 -15.74 26.21
N PRO A 13 11.04 -14.69 26.39
CA PRO A 13 10.96 -13.84 27.58
C PRO A 13 9.59 -13.18 27.80
N ILE A 14 8.93 -12.69 26.74
CA ILE A 14 7.61 -12.06 26.84
C ILE A 14 6.56 -13.08 27.30
N LEU A 15 6.59 -14.29 26.75
CA LEU A 15 5.69 -15.37 27.15
C LEU A 15 5.87 -15.72 28.64
N PHE A 16 7.12 -15.91 29.08
CA PHE A 16 7.42 -16.19 30.48
C PHE A 16 6.99 -15.05 31.40
N PHE A 17 7.21 -13.81 31.00
CA PHE A 17 6.75 -12.64 31.75
C PHE A 17 5.23 -12.66 31.92
N TYR A 18 4.47 -12.89 30.84
CA TYR A 18 3.00 -12.91 30.89
C TYR A 18 2.45 -14.05 31.76
N ILE A 19 3.03 -15.25 31.67
CA ILE A 19 2.65 -16.40 32.50
C ILE A 19 2.93 -16.08 33.98
N SER A 20 4.14 -15.57 34.27
CA SER A 20 4.56 -15.30 35.65
C SER A 20 3.72 -14.22 36.31
N ILE A 21 3.40 -13.14 35.58
CA ILE A 21 2.56 -12.06 36.12
C ILE A 21 1.10 -12.49 36.27
N TYR A 22 0.58 -13.32 35.35
CA TYR A 22 -0.76 -13.90 35.48
C TYR A 22 -0.86 -14.78 36.74
N ASP A 23 0.09 -15.70 36.94
CA ASP A 23 0.12 -16.58 38.11
C ASP A 23 0.25 -15.79 39.41
N TYR A 24 1.10 -14.77 39.42
CA TYR A 24 1.24 -13.86 40.54
C TYR A 24 -0.09 -13.18 40.91
N GLU A 25 -0.78 -12.57 39.93
CA GLU A 25 -2.04 -11.88 40.16
C GLU A 25 -3.17 -12.84 40.59
N GLN A 26 -3.27 -14.00 39.95
CA GLN A 26 -4.26 -15.01 40.33
C GLN A 26 -4.04 -15.47 41.77
N ASN A 27 -2.80 -15.76 42.16
CA ASN A 27 -2.51 -16.21 43.52
C ASN A 27 -2.74 -15.13 44.58
N LEU A 28 -2.48 -13.86 44.28
CA LEU A 28 -2.84 -12.75 45.17
C LEU A 28 -4.36 -12.61 45.35
N ASN A 29 -5.11 -12.74 44.27
CA ASN A 29 -6.58 -12.73 44.32
C ASN A 29 -7.11 -13.88 45.17
N ILE A 30 -6.54 -15.09 45.02
CA ILE A 30 -6.89 -16.25 45.85
C ILE A 30 -6.61 -15.97 47.33
N ARG A 31 -5.42 -15.46 47.68
CA ARG A 31 -5.07 -15.12 49.08
C ARG A 31 -6.06 -14.15 49.68
N TYR A 32 -6.36 -13.07 48.97
CA TYR A 32 -7.33 -12.08 49.41
C TYR A 32 -8.71 -12.71 49.71
N ARG A 33 -9.24 -13.52 48.79
CA ARG A 33 -10.52 -14.20 48.98
C ARG A 33 -10.48 -15.19 50.15
N GLN A 34 -9.38 -15.93 50.31
CA GLN A 34 -9.20 -16.88 51.41
C GLN A 34 -9.15 -16.17 52.77
N VAL A 35 -8.44 -15.05 52.89
CA VAL A 35 -8.40 -14.27 54.13
C VAL A 35 -9.78 -13.70 54.46
N GLN A 36 -10.48 -13.12 53.48
CA GLN A 36 -11.85 -12.64 53.68
C GLN A 36 -12.79 -13.76 54.14
N PHE A 37 -12.69 -14.93 53.53
CA PHE A 37 -13.49 -16.10 53.88
C PHE A 37 -13.20 -16.57 55.32
N ALA A 38 -11.92 -16.66 55.69
CA ALA A 38 -11.51 -17.07 57.02
C ALA A 38 -11.91 -16.06 58.10
N ASN A 39 -11.74 -14.76 57.87
CA ASN A 39 -12.15 -13.72 58.81
C ASN A 39 -13.66 -13.79 59.07
N LYS A 40 -14.47 -13.97 58.02
CA LYS A 40 -15.93 -14.18 58.16
C LYS A 40 -16.25 -15.49 58.88
N MET A 41 -15.48 -16.56 58.65
CA MET A 41 -15.66 -17.83 59.34
C MET A 41 -15.36 -17.71 60.84
N LEU A 42 -14.25 -17.07 61.22
CA LEU A 42 -13.86 -16.86 62.61
C LEU A 42 -14.82 -15.93 63.35
N GLN A 43 -15.39 -14.92 62.68
CA GLN A 43 -16.47 -14.10 63.24
C GLN A 43 -17.74 -14.93 63.50
N LYS A 44 -18.09 -15.85 62.59
CA LYS A 44 -19.26 -16.71 62.73
C LYS A 44 -19.07 -17.82 63.77
N ILE A 45 -17.84 -18.32 63.94
CA ILE A 45 -17.48 -19.41 64.86
C ILE A 45 -16.23 -18.99 65.68
N PRO A 46 -16.38 -18.18 66.73
CA PRO A 46 -15.25 -17.61 67.48
C PRO A 46 -14.43 -18.64 68.28
N GLY A 47 -14.99 -19.82 68.59
CA GLY A 47 -14.31 -20.91 69.28
C GLY A 47 -13.93 -22.07 68.35
N LEU A 48 -13.47 -21.77 67.13
CA LEU A 48 -13.11 -22.79 66.14
C LEU A 48 -11.86 -23.59 66.60
N ASP A 49 -12.00 -24.91 66.68
CA ASP A 49 -10.96 -25.86 67.09
C ASP A 49 -10.82 -27.00 66.07
N GLN A 50 -9.86 -27.90 66.29
CA GLN A 50 -9.61 -29.05 65.41
C GLN A 50 -10.87 -29.91 65.20
N SER A 51 -11.60 -30.24 66.27
CA SER A 51 -12.77 -31.11 66.20
C SER A 51 -13.90 -30.49 65.37
N LYS A 52 -14.09 -29.18 65.47
CA LYS A 52 -15.08 -28.44 64.69
C LYS A 52 -14.70 -28.36 63.22
N ILE A 53 -13.42 -28.20 62.89
CA ILE A 53 -12.94 -28.21 61.50
C ILE A 53 -13.08 -29.60 60.88
N GLU A 54 -12.78 -30.66 61.64
CA GLU A 54 -12.97 -32.04 61.18
C GLU A 54 -14.47 -32.35 60.97
N ASN A 55 -15.34 -31.85 61.86
CA ASN A 55 -16.79 -31.96 61.73
C ASN A 55 -17.38 -31.12 60.58
N LEU A 56 -16.71 -30.06 60.13
CA LEU A 56 -17.12 -29.30 58.94
C LEU A 56 -16.90 -30.08 57.65
N ASN A 57 -15.95 -31.03 57.65
CA ASN A 57 -15.63 -31.86 56.48
C ASN A 57 -16.46 -33.14 56.43
N THR A 58 -17.06 -33.57 57.53
CA THR A 58 -17.99 -34.70 57.56
C THR A 58 -19.39 -34.22 57.16
N ARG A 59 -20.01 -34.88 56.17
CA ARG A 59 -21.34 -34.52 55.61
C ARG A 59 -22.51 -34.58 56.59
N SER A 60 -22.27 -34.76 57.88
CA SER A 60 -23.27 -35.08 58.90
C SER A 60 -23.92 -33.87 59.57
N ASN A 61 -23.53 -32.63 59.25
CA ASN A 61 -24.15 -31.45 59.87
C ASN A 61 -24.62 -30.39 58.83
N PRO A 62 -25.90 -30.42 58.40
CA PRO A 62 -26.44 -29.48 57.42
C PRO A 62 -26.58 -28.03 57.92
N PHE A 63 -26.19 -27.72 59.16
CA PHE A 63 -26.48 -26.46 59.84
C PHE A 63 -25.30 -25.48 60.00
N THR A 64 -24.12 -25.77 59.44
CA THR A 64 -22.96 -24.87 59.62
C THR A 64 -23.01 -23.64 58.70
N GLY A 65 -23.78 -23.69 57.61
CA GLY A 65 -23.98 -22.57 56.68
C GLY A 65 -22.67 -21.97 56.14
N ILE A 66 -21.66 -22.82 55.96
CA ILE A 66 -20.36 -22.49 55.36
C ILE A 66 -20.33 -23.22 54.01
N PHE A 67 -20.15 -22.45 52.92
CA PHE A 67 -20.12 -22.98 51.57
C PHE A 67 -18.77 -22.69 50.92
N THR A 68 -18.23 -23.69 50.25
CA THR A 68 -16.98 -23.61 49.48
C THR A 68 -17.31 -23.66 47.99
N ASP A 69 -16.63 -22.86 47.17
CA ASP A 69 -16.84 -22.81 45.71
C ASP A 69 -16.01 -23.86 44.94
N SER A 70 -15.23 -24.68 45.64
CA SER A 70 -14.34 -25.70 45.06
C SER A 70 -13.24 -25.16 44.13
N ILE A 71 -13.12 -23.83 44.02
CA ILE A 71 -12.23 -23.12 43.09
C ILE A 71 -11.27 -22.22 43.88
N TRP A 72 -11.78 -21.21 44.57
CA TRP A 72 -11.00 -20.27 45.38
C TRP A 72 -10.76 -20.84 46.79
N VAL A 73 -11.77 -21.53 47.33
CA VAL A 73 -11.69 -22.35 48.54
C VAL A 73 -12.15 -23.75 48.19
N LYS A 74 -11.20 -24.67 48.02
CA LYS A 74 -11.41 -26.08 47.70
C LYS A 74 -11.54 -26.95 48.95
N SER A 75 -10.71 -26.71 49.95
CA SER A 75 -10.73 -27.48 51.20
C SER A 75 -10.45 -26.61 52.41
N ILE A 76 -11.05 -26.98 53.54
CA ILE A 76 -10.84 -26.39 54.85
C ILE A 76 -10.26 -27.49 55.75
N GLN A 77 -9.08 -27.29 56.31
CA GLN A 77 -8.38 -28.31 57.11
C GLN A 77 -7.77 -27.70 58.36
N PHE A 78 -7.50 -28.52 59.37
CA PHE A 78 -6.73 -28.11 60.53
C PHE A 78 -5.25 -28.48 60.32
N ALA A 79 -4.35 -27.53 60.57
CA ALA A 79 -2.91 -27.74 60.51
C ALA A 79 -2.28 -27.46 61.87
N LYS A 80 -1.57 -28.45 62.43
CA LYS A 80 -0.89 -28.32 63.73
C LYS A 80 0.41 -27.52 63.63
N LEU A 81 1.09 -27.60 62.48
CA LEU A 81 2.37 -26.93 62.22
C LEU A 81 2.28 -26.14 60.93
N LEU A 82 3.00 -25.02 60.89
CA LEU A 82 3.23 -24.28 59.65
C LEU A 82 4.18 -25.07 58.74
N PRO A 83 4.07 -24.90 57.41
CA PRO A 83 5.10 -25.38 56.50
C PRO A 83 6.45 -24.73 56.83
N LYS A 84 7.55 -25.36 56.40
CA LYS A 84 8.90 -24.81 56.56
C LYS A 84 8.92 -23.39 55.97
N LYS A 85 9.52 -22.46 56.71
CA LYS A 85 9.61 -21.05 56.31
C LYS A 85 10.59 -20.94 55.13
N ASP A 86 10.04 -20.90 53.92
CA ASP A 86 10.80 -20.58 52.72
C ASP A 86 10.74 -19.06 52.54
N GLU A 87 11.83 -18.37 52.88
CA GLU A 87 11.94 -16.93 52.68
C GLU A 87 12.30 -16.63 51.22
N TYR A 88 11.77 -15.53 50.68
CA TYR A 88 12.10 -15.08 49.33
C TYR A 88 13.58 -14.66 49.23
N ASP A 89 14.24 -15.15 48.20
CA ASP A 89 15.59 -14.73 47.83
C ASP A 89 15.62 -13.27 47.34
N TYR A 90 16.82 -12.69 47.23
CA TYR A 90 16.97 -11.30 46.78
C TYR A 90 16.39 -11.06 45.37
N SER A 91 16.63 -11.98 44.43
CA SER A 91 16.08 -11.94 43.08
C SER A 91 14.55 -12.04 43.07
N GLU A 92 13.99 -12.86 43.95
CA GLU A 92 12.55 -13.04 44.10
C GLU A 92 11.90 -11.80 44.70
N LYS A 93 12.51 -11.17 45.71
CA LYS A 93 12.07 -9.89 46.27
C LYS A 93 12.05 -8.78 45.22
N LEU A 94 13.07 -8.71 44.36
CA LEU A 94 13.08 -7.78 43.23
C LEU A 94 11.97 -8.10 42.23
N THR A 95 11.75 -9.37 41.92
CA THR A 95 10.67 -9.81 41.00
C THR A 95 9.29 -9.44 41.54
N LEU A 96 9.01 -9.68 42.83
CA LEU A 96 7.76 -9.28 43.48
C LEU A 96 7.59 -7.76 43.49
N SER A 97 8.66 -7.02 43.78
CA SER A 97 8.66 -5.56 43.75
C SER A 97 8.35 -5.04 42.35
N PHE A 98 8.93 -5.66 41.32
CA PHE A 98 8.68 -5.35 39.93
C PHE A 98 7.23 -5.65 39.52
N PHE A 99 6.69 -6.83 39.84
CA PHE A 99 5.31 -7.18 39.54
C PHE A 99 4.31 -6.26 40.25
N ARG A 100 4.58 -5.86 41.50
CA ARG A 100 3.76 -4.90 42.24
C ARG A 100 3.62 -3.56 41.52
N LEU A 101 4.61 -3.11 40.76
CA LEU A 101 4.53 -1.85 40.00
C LEU A 101 3.46 -1.87 38.90
N PHE A 102 3.07 -3.06 38.41
CA PHE A 102 2.03 -3.20 37.41
C PHE A 102 0.61 -3.20 37.98
N ASN A 103 0.47 -3.22 39.31
CA ASN A 103 -0.83 -3.29 39.95
C ASN A 103 -1.39 -1.90 40.27
N VAL A 104 -2.62 -1.67 39.80
CA VAL A 104 -3.41 -0.50 40.15
C VAL A 104 -4.59 -0.95 41.00
N TYR A 105 -4.46 -0.81 42.32
CA TYR A 105 -5.56 -1.10 43.24
C TYR A 105 -6.48 0.12 43.33
N LYS A 106 -7.79 -0.11 43.14
CA LYS A 106 -8.79 0.96 43.29
C LYS A 106 -9.14 1.25 44.76
N ASN A 107 -8.81 0.31 45.66
CA ASN A 107 -9.01 0.39 47.11
C ASN A 107 -7.76 -0.16 47.83
N ASP A 108 -6.83 0.70 48.22
CA ASP A 108 -5.51 0.33 48.77
C ASP A 108 -5.54 -0.29 50.17
N HIS A 109 -6.63 -0.07 50.93
CA HIS A 109 -6.65 -0.37 52.37
C HIS A 109 -6.66 -1.87 52.73
N ALA A 110 -7.17 -2.74 51.85
CA ALA A 110 -7.36 -4.16 52.17
C ALA A 110 -6.20 -5.05 51.73
N THR A 111 -5.47 -4.69 50.67
CA THR A 111 -4.32 -5.47 50.17
C THR A 111 -2.99 -5.03 50.80
N GLY A 112 -2.87 -3.76 51.22
CA GLY A 112 -1.68 -3.23 51.87
C GLY A 112 -1.57 -3.49 53.38
N SER A 113 -2.68 -3.81 54.05
CA SER A 113 -2.69 -4.02 55.52
C SER A 113 -2.30 -5.45 55.93
N GLU A 114 -2.55 -6.44 55.07
CA GLU A 114 -2.29 -7.86 55.33
C GLU A 114 -1.04 -8.41 54.63
N ASP A 115 -0.31 -7.57 53.88
CA ASP A 115 0.97 -7.93 53.25
C ASP A 115 0.91 -9.24 52.43
N LEU A 116 -0.14 -9.40 51.61
CA LEU A 116 -0.47 -10.64 50.88
C LEU A 116 0.64 -11.16 49.94
N TYR A 117 1.62 -10.31 49.61
CA TYR A 117 2.77 -10.64 48.77
C TYR A 117 3.83 -11.46 49.51
N TYR A 118 3.95 -11.26 50.83
CA TYR A 118 4.91 -11.96 51.65
C TYR A 118 4.40 -13.35 52.05
N THR A 119 5.26 -14.14 52.67
CA THR A 119 4.89 -15.43 53.24
C THR A 119 4.15 -15.29 54.57
N HIS A 120 4.13 -14.09 55.17
CA HIS A 120 3.42 -13.80 56.41
C HIS A 120 2.73 -12.44 56.33
N SER A 121 1.61 -12.29 57.05
CA SER A 121 0.96 -10.99 57.26
C SER A 121 1.73 -10.10 58.23
N THR A 122 1.41 -8.80 58.22
CA THR A 122 1.97 -7.77 59.13
C THR A 122 1.90 -8.17 60.61
N ASP A 123 0.84 -8.85 61.03
CA ASP A 123 0.59 -9.28 62.40
C ASP A 123 1.05 -10.73 62.70
N ASN A 124 1.70 -11.39 61.73
CA ASN A 124 2.12 -12.80 61.76
C ASN A 124 1.00 -13.79 62.11
N ARG A 125 -0.28 -13.40 62.00
CA ARG A 125 -1.41 -14.31 62.23
C ARG A 125 -1.73 -15.15 61.01
N ILE A 126 -1.36 -14.67 59.83
CA ILE A 126 -1.63 -15.31 58.55
C ILE A 126 -0.30 -15.67 57.91
N THR A 127 -0.19 -16.91 57.42
CA THR A 127 0.96 -17.40 56.68
C THR A 127 0.49 -17.95 55.35
N PHE A 128 1.22 -17.64 54.28
CA PHE A 128 0.91 -18.06 52.93
C PHE A 128 2.00 -18.99 52.40
N ASN A 129 1.67 -19.82 51.41
CA ASN A 129 2.67 -20.57 50.67
C ASN A 129 3.57 -19.65 49.82
N HIS A 130 4.57 -20.17 49.12
CA HIS A 130 5.53 -19.32 48.42
C HIS A 130 4.99 -18.92 47.03
N LEU A 131 4.89 -17.62 46.70
CA LEU A 131 4.24 -17.18 45.44
C LEU A 131 4.96 -17.68 44.18
N LEU A 132 6.30 -17.62 44.16
CA LEU A 132 7.08 -17.90 42.95
C LEU A 132 7.48 -19.39 42.83
N LEU A 133 8.07 -19.98 43.88
CA LEU A 133 8.41 -21.41 43.92
C LEU A 133 7.23 -22.36 43.70
N ASP A 134 6.05 -22.05 44.25
CA ASP A 134 4.87 -22.92 44.11
C ASP A 134 4.05 -22.62 42.85
N ALA A 135 4.29 -21.51 42.13
CA ALA A 135 3.63 -21.21 40.86
C ALA A 135 3.90 -22.30 39.80
N SER A 136 5.08 -22.90 39.83
CA SER A 136 5.49 -23.98 38.92
C SER A 136 4.99 -25.38 39.32
N LYS A 137 4.50 -25.55 40.56
CA LYS A 137 4.00 -26.83 41.06
C LYS A 137 2.51 -26.93 40.81
N LYS A 138 1.99 -28.14 40.57
CA LYS A 138 0.55 -28.42 40.42
C LYS A 138 -0.19 -28.38 41.75
N VAL A 139 -0.01 -27.30 42.51
CA VAL A 139 -0.52 -27.13 43.88
C VAL A 139 -1.27 -25.80 43.93
N GLY A 140 -2.50 -25.81 44.47
CA GLY A 140 -3.26 -24.57 44.69
C GLY A 140 -2.65 -23.72 45.81
N THR A 141 -3.01 -22.44 45.83
CA THR A 141 -2.61 -21.49 46.89
C THR A 141 -3.17 -21.94 48.24
N LYS A 142 -2.30 -21.87 49.26
CA LYS A 142 -2.60 -22.28 50.63
C LYS A 142 -2.43 -21.11 51.59
N THR A 143 -3.43 -20.89 52.43
CA THR A 143 -3.43 -19.86 53.47
C THR A 143 -3.65 -20.50 54.83
N PHE A 144 -2.76 -20.20 55.78
CA PHE A 144 -2.76 -20.68 57.16
C PHE A 144 -3.09 -19.53 58.09
N ILE A 145 -4.13 -19.66 58.91
CA ILE A 145 -4.58 -18.59 59.82
C ILE A 145 -4.60 -19.11 61.24
N LYS A 146 -3.91 -18.41 62.14
CA LYS A 146 -3.79 -18.80 63.55
C LYS A 146 -5.15 -18.77 64.24
N LEU A 147 -5.52 -19.86 64.91
CA LEU A 147 -6.78 -19.96 65.63
C LEU A 147 -6.70 -19.20 66.97
N PRO A 148 -7.71 -18.41 67.35
CA PRO A 148 -7.70 -17.67 68.63
C PRO A 148 -7.80 -18.57 69.86
N ALA A 149 -8.46 -19.73 69.74
CA ALA A 149 -8.89 -20.56 70.87
C ALA A 149 -8.18 -21.93 70.97
N ALA A 150 -7.27 -22.25 70.04
CA ALA A 150 -6.59 -23.56 69.97
C ALA A 150 -5.14 -23.43 69.49
N GLU A 151 -4.26 -24.33 69.93
CA GLU A 151 -2.90 -24.45 69.37
C GLU A 151 -2.96 -25.07 67.97
N GLY A 152 -3.07 -24.22 66.93
CA GLY A 152 -3.05 -24.65 65.54
C GLY A 152 -3.51 -23.58 64.56
N TYR A 153 -3.63 -23.98 63.30
CA TYR A 153 -3.94 -23.11 62.17
C TYR A 153 -5.11 -23.66 61.36
N LEU A 154 -5.97 -22.75 60.89
CA LEU A 154 -6.94 -23.00 59.84
C LEU A 154 -6.22 -22.99 58.49
N LEU A 155 -6.23 -24.11 57.78
CA LEU A 155 -5.68 -24.27 56.44
C LEU A 155 -6.79 -24.19 55.39
N LEU A 156 -6.70 -23.19 54.51
CA LEU A 156 -7.51 -23.08 53.31
C LEU A 156 -6.66 -23.41 52.09
N SER A 157 -7.18 -24.21 51.16
CA SER A 157 -6.53 -24.50 49.88
C SER A 157 -7.42 -24.14 48.69
N SER A 158 -6.85 -23.72 47.57
CA SER A 158 -7.57 -23.49 46.31
C SER A 158 -7.42 -24.65 45.32
N ALA A 159 -8.18 -24.59 44.23
CA ALA A 159 -7.86 -25.34 43.02
C ALA A 159 -6.56 -24.82 42.38
N GLU A 160 -5.99 -25.59 41.46
CA GLU A 160 -4.82 -25.21 40.67
C GLU A 160 -5.27 -24.26 39.54
N LEU A 161 -5.14 -22.96 39.78
CA LEU A 161 -5.59 -21.88 38.88
C LEU A 161 -4.44 -21.18 38.14
N ASN A 162 -3.21 -21.66 38.30
CA ASN A 162 -2.06 -21.17 37.52
C ASN A 162 -2.25 -21.46 36.03
N TYR A 163 -1.62 -20.65 35.18
CA TYR A 163 -1.71 -20.74 33.73
C TYR A 163 -1.20 -22.09 33.25
N LYS A 164 -2.03 -22.77 32.46
CA LYS A 164 -1.67 -24.06 31.84
C LYS A 164 -1.53 -23.85 30.35
N ILE A 165 -0.29 -23.98 29.85
CA ILE A 165 -0.03 -24.03 28.42
C ILE A 165 -0.85 -25.18 27.83
N PRO A 166 -1.72 -24.94 26.83
CA PRO A 166 -2.51 -25.99 26.20
C PRO A 166 -1.61 -27.08 25.64
N SER A 167 -1.90 -28.34 26.00
CA SER A 167 -1.06 -29.45 25.58
C SER A 167 -1.08 -29.63 24.06
N LEU A 168 0.11 -29.71 23.47
CA LEU A 168 0.28 -30.05 22.06
C LEU A 168 -0.13 -31.51 21.85
N PHE A 169 -1.21 -31.71 21.10
CA PHE A 169 -1.66 -33.03 20.62
C PHE A 169 -2.10 -34.07 21.67
N LEU A 170 -2.16 -33.73 22.97
CA LEU A 170 -2.53 -34.66 24.05
C LEU A 170 -3.97 -34.53 24.55
N SER A 171 -4.65 -33.41 24.27
CA SER A 171 -6.04 -33.18 24.69
C SER A 171 -6.86 -32.59 23.54
N LEU A 172 -8.13 -32.98 23.42
CA LEU A 172 -9.04 -32.45 22.39
C LEU A 172 -9.18 -30.92 22.45
N LYS A 173 -9.14 -30.34 23.66
CA LYS A 173 -9.17 -28.89 23.86
C LYS A 173 -7.86 -28.23 23.45
N GLY A 174 -6.72 -28.85 23.75
CA GLY A 174 -5.40 -28.37 23.34
C GLY A 174 -5.18 -28.44 21.84
N THR A 175 -5.57 -29.55 21.19
CA THR A 175 -5.49 -29.69 19.73
C THR A 175 -6.34 -28.64 19.02
N LEU A 176 -7.59 -28.44 19.46
CA LEU A 176 -8.47 -27.43 18.90
C LEU A 176 -7.85 -26.03 19.01
N PHE A 177 -7.28 -25.68 20.17
CA PHE A 177 -6.60 -24.40 20.37
C PHE A 177 -5.45 -24.21 19.37
N TRP A 178 -4.54 -25.19 19.25
CA TRP A 178 -3.39 -25.08 18.36
C TRP A 178 -3.80 -25.03 16.88
N VAL A 179 -4.83 -25.79 16.48
CA VAL A 179 -5.37 -25.73 15.11
C VAL A 179 -5.94 -24.34 14.83
N LEU A 180 -6.81 -23.81 15.69
CA LEU A 180 -7.39 -22.47 15.52
C LEU A 180 -6.31 -21.38 15.52
N PHE A 181 -5.29 -21.50 16.36
CA PHE A 181 -4.17 -20.57 16.40
C PHE A 181 -3.37 -20.58 15.08
N MET A 182 -3.03 -21.77 14.56
CA MET A 182 -2.31 -21.89 13.29
C MET A 182 -3.15 -21.39 12.10
N VAL A 183 -4.46 -21.66 12.10
CA VAL A 183 -5.38 -21.09 11.10
C VAL A 183 -5.41 -19.57 11.21
N GLY A 184 -5.49 -19.01 12.42
CA GLY A 184 -5.44 -17.57 12.64
C GLY A 184 -4.13 -16.93 12.12
N LEU A 185 -2.99 -17.56 12.39
CA LEU A 185 -1.68 -17.12 11.86
C LEU A 185 -1.61 -17.20 10.34
N TYR A 186 -2.13 -18.28 9.73
CA TYR A 186 -2.18 -18.43 8.29
C TYR A 186 -3.06 -17.35 7.65
N VAL A 187 -4.22 -17.08 8.23
CA VAL A 187 -5.11 -16.01 7.77
C VAL A 187 -4.44 -14.64 7.90
N LEU A 188 -3.76 -14.36 9.01
CA LEU A 188 -2.98 -13.13 9.22
C LEU A 188 -1.85 -12.98 8.19
N TYR A 189 -1.15 -14.08 7.91
CA TYR A 189 -0.10 -14.09 6.88
C TYR A 189 -0.69 -13.77 5.51
N GLN A 190 -1.79 -14.42 5.13
CA GLN A 190 -2.43 -14.18 3.84
C GLN A 190 -2.97 -12.75 3.71
N THR A 191 -3.55 -12.19 4.78
CA THR A 191 -4.01 -10.80 4.75
C THR A 191 -2.85 -9.82 4.63
N LEU A 192 -1.78 -9.99 5.40
CA LEU A 192 -0.57 -9.16 5.29
C LEU A 192 0.08 -9.29 3.92
N HIS A 193 0.22 -10.50 3.40
CA HIS A 193 0.78 -10.74 2.08
C HIS A 193 -0.05 -10.07 0.98
N ASN A 194 -1.37 -10.22 1.02
CA ASN A 194 -2.26 -9.54 0.08
C ASN A 194 -2.14 -8.02 0.18
N VAL A 195 -2.14 -7.44 1.39
CA VAL A 195 -1.96 -5.99 1.56
C VAL A 195 -0.61 -5.53 1.04
N ILE A 196 0.46 -6.26 1.32
CA ILE A 196 1.80 -5.93 0.83
C ILE A 196 1.85 -5.99 -0.70
N ASN A 197 1.32 -7.04 -1.32
CA ASN A 197 1.24 -7.12 -2.78
C ASN A 197 0.39 -5.98 -3.37
N LYS A 198 -0.67 -5.59 -2.65
CA LYS A 198 -1.62 -4.55 -3.06
C LYS A 198 -1.01 -3.14 -3.01
N VAL A 199 -0.24 -2.86 -1.97
CA VAL A 199 0.31 -1.52 -1.66
C VAL A 199 1.67 -1.31 -2.31
N PHE A 200 2.50 -2.35 -2.36
CA PHE A 200 3.88 -2.25 -2.86
C PHE A 200 4.05 -2.75 -4.30
N SER A 201 2.95 -3.04 -5.00
CA SER A 201 2.95 -3.35 -6.44
C SER A 201 3.95 -4.42 -6.84
N GLN A 202 4.06 -5.49 -6.03
CA GLN A 202 5.05 -6.55 -6.24
C GLN A 202 4.83 -7.33 -7.55
N ASN A 203 3.61 -7.28 -8.11
CA ASN A 203 3.28 -7.79 -9.43
C ASN A 203 3.19 -6.62 -10.42
N LEU A 204 4.34 -6.10 -10.84
CA LEU A 204 4.37 -5.15 -11.95
C LEU A 204 3.98 -5.85 -13.25
N PRO A 205 3.24 -5.17 -14.14
CA PRO A 205 2.93 -5.74 -15.44
C PRO A 205 4.21 -6.08 -16.18
N ASN A 206 4.27 -7.30 -16.71
CA ASN A 206 5.41 -7.73 -17.47
C ASN A 206 5.28 -7.25 -18.91
N THR A 207 6.02 -6.20 -19.27
CA THR A 207 6.08 -5.67 -20.64
C THR A 207 7.09 -6.41 -21.53
N LEU A 208 7.73 -7.48 -21.03
CA LEU A 208 8.61 -8.33 -21.82
C LEU A 208 7.84 -8.87 -23.04
N GLY A 209 8.37 -8.57 -24.24
CA GLY A 209 7.76 -8.96 -25.52
C GLY A 209 7.14 -7.82 -26.30
N TRP A 210 6.78 -6.70 -25.66
CA TRP A 210 6.20 -5.54 -26.37
C TRP A 210 7.19 -4.95 -27.36
N GLU A 211 8.44 -4.73 -26.94
CA GLU A 211 9.50 -4.22 -27.85
C GLU A 211 9.79 -5.17 -29.02
N ILE A 212 9.62 -6.49 -28.82
CA ILE A 212 9.79 -7.49 -29.89
C ILE A 212 8.66 -7.34 -30.92
N ILE A 213 7.42 -7.23 -30.45
CA ILE A 213 6.24 -7.03 -31.32
C ILE A 213 6.34 -5.70 -32.04
N ASP A 214 6.66 -4.61 -31.34
CA ASP A 214 6.82 -3.28 -31.92
C ASP A 214 7.91 -3.25 -33.01
N ASN A 215 9.03 -3.95 -32.80
CA ASN A 215 10.07 -4.07 -33.81
C ASN A 215 9.57 -4.86 -35.03
N GLU A 216 8.88 -5.99 -34.82
CA GLU A 216 8.32 -6.80 -35.90
C GLU A 216 7.26 -6.03 -36.70
N LEU A 217 6.43 -5.21 -36.04
CA LEU A 217 5.44 -4.34 -36.70
C LEU A 217 6.10 -3.33 -37.64
N LEU A 218 7.31 -2.87 -37.33
CA LEU A 218 8.05 -1.91 -38.15
C LEU A 218 8.82 -2.58 -39.30
N THR A 219 9.49 -3.71 -39.02
CA THR A 219 10.40 -4.37 -39.97
C THR A 219 9.66 -5.24 -40.97
N ASN A 220 8.56 -5.88 -40.56
CA ASN A 220 7.85 -6.84 -41.40
C ASN A 220 7.07 -6.14 -42.51
N SER A 221 7.38 -6.48 -43.75
CA SER A 221 6.81 -5.88 -44.96
C SER A 221 5.30 -6.08 -45.13
N THR A 222 4.69 -7.03 -44.41
CA THR A 222 3.23 -7.24 -44.41
C THR A 222 2.52 -6.46 -43.31
N LEU A 223 3.21 -6.20 -42.19
CA LEU A 223 2.63 -5.57 -41.02
C LEU A 223 2.78 -4.04 -41.02
N ASN A 224 3.82 -3.52 -41.66
CA ASN A 224 4.16 -2.10 -41.68
C ASN A 224 3.43 -1.26 -42.76
N ASN A 225 2.33 -1.77 -43.34
CA ASN A 225 1.57 -1.03 -44.36
C ASN A 225 0.82 0.18 -43.76
N LEU A 226 0.18 0.00 -42.60
CA LEU A 226 -0.58 1.03 -41.88
C LEU A 226 -0.18 0.97 -40.40
N LEU A 227 0.65 1.92 -39.97
CA LEU A 227 1.14 1.99 -38.59
C LEU A 227 0.74 3.30 -37.92
N PHE A 228 0.37 3.21 -36.66
CA PHE A 228 0.11 4.35 -35.79
C PHE A 228 1.13 4.33 -34.64
N ILE A 229 2.17 5.15 -34.78
CA ILE A 229 3.29 5.24 -33.84
C ILE A 229 2.97 6.28 -32.78
N ILE A 230 2.83 5.81 -31.54
CA ILE A 230 2.51 6.60 -30.35
C ILE A 230 3.79 6.77 -29.54
N GLY A 231 4.00 7.96 -28.99
CA GLY A 231 5.11 8.19 -28.08
C GLY A 231 5.06 9.59 -27.54
N LEU A 232 5.48 9.74 -26.29
CA LEU A 232 5.41 11.02 -25.59
C LEU A 232 6.19 12.12 -26.33
N PRO A 233 5.83 13.39 -26.11
CA PRO A 233 6.62 14.51 -26.59
C PRO A 233 8.11 14.34 -26.30
N GLY A 234 8.94 14.56 -27.32
CA GLY A 234 10.39 14.42 -27.17
C GLY A 234 10.93 12.99 -27.15
N SER A 235 10.11 11.95 -27.38
CA SER A 235 10.61 10.57 -27.56
C SER A 235 11.44 10.36 -28.83
N GLY A 236 11.29 11.24 -29.83
CA GLY A 236 12.07 11.18 -31.06
C GLY A 236 11.48 10.28 -32.15
N LYS A 237 10.17 10.04 -32.14
CA LYS A 237 9.44 9.18 -33.11
C LYS A 237 9.86 9.37 -34.58
N LEU A 238 9.97 10.61 -35.05
CA LEU A 238 10.34 10.90 -36.42
C LEU A 238 11.78 10.47 -36.73
N GLU A 239 12.72 10.77 -35.83
CA GLU A 239 14.12 10.35 -35.98
C GLU A 239 14.28 8.83 -35.84
N TYR A 240 13.43 8.18 -35.02
CA TYR A 240 13.37 6.72 -34.93
C TYR A 240 12.99 6.07 -36.27
N VAL A 241 11.89 6.52 -36.89
CA VAL A 241 11.47 6.02 -38.22
C VAL A 241 12.51 6.34 -39.28
N ARG A 242 13.08 7.55 -39.25
CA ARG A 242 14.13 7.94 -40.18
C ARG A 242 15.37 7.06 -40.08
N THR A 243 15.85 6.82 -38.86
CA THR A 243 17.01 5.94 -38.62
C THR A 243 16.71 4.50 -39.08
N ALA A 244 15.48 4.03 -38.90
CA ALA A 244 15.05 2.73 -39.40
C ALA A 244 15.04 2.66 -40.94
N ILE A 245 14.68 3.75 -41.63
CA ILE A 245 14.75 3.86 -43.09
C ILE A 245 16.21 3.88 -43.56
N GLU A 246 17.06 4.71 -42.96
CA GLU A 246 18.49 4.84 -43.30
C GLU A 246 19.23 3.50 -43.12
N ASN A 247 18.86 2.71 -42.11
CA ASN A 247 19.42 1.38 -41.85
C ASN A 247 18.78 0.25 -42.70
N ASN A 248 17.85 0.55 -43.61
CA ASN A 248 17.07 -0.43 -44.38
C ASN A 248 16.31 -1.45 -43.49
N ALA A 249 15.93 -1.07 -42.27
CA ALA A 249 15.16 -1.93 -41.37
C ALA A 249 13.69 -2.03 -41.81
N VAL A 250 13.15 -0.97 -42.42
CA VAL A 250 11.78 -0.94 -42.94
C VAL A 250 11.76 -1.56 -44.35
N GLN A 251 11.30 -2.80 -44.46
CA GLN A 251 11.28 -3.52 -45.74
C GLN A 251 9.97 -3.32 -46.51
N LEU A 252 10.06 -3.04 -47.80
CA LEU A 252 8.93 -3.04 -48.75
C LEU A 252 8.65 -4.46 -49.26
N SER A 253 7.39 -4.79 -49.54
CA SER A 253 6.99 -6.08 -50.15
C SER A 253 7.55 -6.25 -51.55
N THR A 254 7.88 -5.16 -52.23
CA THR A 254 8.52 -5.12 -53.56
C THR A 254 10.04 -5.31 -53.50
N GLY A 255 10.66 -5.24 -52.31
CA GLY A 255 12.12 -5.26 -52.14
C GLY A 255 12.83 -3.95 -52.50
N GLU A 256 12.09 -2.92 -52.92
CA GLU A 256 12.61 -1.57 -53.14
C GLU A 256 13.12 -0.94 -51.83
N ARG A 257 14.15 -0.10 -51.91
CA ARG A 257 14.69 0.62 -50.75
C ARG A 257 13.98 1.95 -50.57
N LEU A 258 13.67 2.29 -49.32
CA LEU A 258 13.18 3.60 -48.94
C LEU A 258 14.34 4.58 -48.85
N ILE A 259 14.19 5.75 -49.47
CA ILE A 259 15.19 6.81 -49.58
C ILE A 259 14.57 8.09 -49.05
N TYR A 260 15.18 8.63 -48.01
CA TYR A 260 14.82 9.90 -47.41
C TYR A 260 16.07 10.74 -47.14
N ASP A 261 16.34 11.72 -48.01
CA ASP A 261 17.40 12.71 -47.86
C ASP A 261 16.79 14.11 -47.79
N LYS A 262 17.03 14.82 -46.67
CA LYS A 262 16.59 16.22 -46.50
C LYS A 262 17.31 17.19 -47.44
N LYS A 263 18.51 16.84 -47.93
CA LYS A 263 19.31 17.72 -48.80
C LYS A 263 18.91 17.62 -50.28
N ASN A 264 18.36 16.48 -50.69
CA ASN A 264 17.99 16.19 -52.09
C ASN A 264 16.56 15.62 -52.19
N PRO A 265 15.52 16.44 -51.97
CA PRO A 265 14.13 15.97 -51.90
C PRO A 265 13.61 15.35 -53.20
N GLU A 266 14.21 15.65 -54.36
CA GLU A 266 13.77 15.13 -55.67
C GLU A 266 13.97 13.61 -55.82
N HIS A 267 14.87 13.01 -55.05
CA HIS A 267 15.15 11.57 -55.11
C HIS A 267 14.45 10.78 -53.99
N ASN A 268 13.66 11.47 -53.16
CA ASN A 268 12.95 10.82 -52.07
C ASN A 268 11.73 10.07 -52.59
N ASN A 269 11.59 8.83 -52.13
CA ASN A 269 10.36 8.04 -52.24
C ASN A 269 9.61 7.93 -50.90
N VAL A 270 10.04 8.69 -49.90
CA VAL A 270 9.36 8.91 -48.62
C VAL A 270 8.94 10.37 -48.51
N LEU A 271 7.68 10.63 -48.20
CA LEU A 271 7.15 11.98 -47.95
C LEU A 271 6.79 12.13 -46.47
N VAL A 272 7.16 13.27 -45.87
CA VAL A 272 6.72 13.64 -44.52
C VAL A 272 5.67 14.72 -44.65
N VAL A 273 4.44 14.42 -44.22
CA VAL A 273 3.30 15.35 -44.21
C VAL A 273 3.12 15.83 -42.78
N ASP A 274 3.45 17.08 -42.51
CA ASP A 274 3.29 17.67 -41.18
C ASP A 274 1.93 18.36 -41.06
N LEU A 275 1.07 17.88 -40.15
CA LEU A 275 -0.30 18.39 -40.01
C LEU A 275 -0.38 19.77 -39.34
N ILE A 276 0.73 20.29 -38.79
CA ILE A 276 0.78 21.68 -38.30
C ILE A 276 0.51 22.69 -39.43
N VAL A 277 0.78 22.31 -40.69
CA VAL A 277 0.58 23.18 -41.87
C VAL A 277 -0.89 23.22 -42.30
N MET A 278 -1.80 22.48 -41.65
CA MET A 278 -3.21 22.51 -42.03
C MET A 278 -3.83 23.90 -41.81
N PRO A 279 -4.62 24.41 -42.76
CA PRO A 279 -5.27 25.71 -42.63
C PRO A 279 -6.32 25.69 -41.51
N GLU A 280 -6.33 26.74 -40.71
CA GLU A 280 -7.38 27.05 -39.73
C GLU A 280 -8.46 27.95 -40.36
N ASN A 281 -9.61 28.11 -39.69
CA ASN A 281 -10.74 28.91 -40.18
C ASN A 281 -10.40 30.37 -40.52
N ASN A 282 -9.31 30.91 -39.95
CA ASN A 282 -8.79 32.26 -40.21
C ASN A 282 -7.41 32.26 -40.89
N SER A 283 -6.98 31.13 -41.47
CA SER A 283 -5.65 30.99 -42.06
C SER A 283 -5.46 31.83 -43.33
N SER A 284 -4.20 32.13 -43.63
CA SER A 284 -3.85 32.93 -44.81
C SER A 284 -4.10 32.13 -46.10
N LEU A 285 -4.25 32.84 -47.24
CA LEU A 285 -4.34 32.21 -48.56
C LEU A 285 -3.10 31.34 -48.87
N GLU A 286 -1.94 31.67 -48.28
CA GLU A 286 -0.68 30.95 -48.43
C GLU A 286 -0.73 29.58 -47.74
N ASP A 287 -1.26 29.49 -46.51
CA ASP A 287 -1.38 28.23 -45.76
C ASP A 287 -2.31 27.23 -46.48
N SER A 288 -3.40 27.74 -47.05
CA SER A 288 -4.34 26.95 -47.84
C SER A 288 -3.71 26.42 -49.13
N GLN A 289 -2.83 27.20 -49.77
CA GLN A 289 -2.08 26.77 -50.95
C GLN A 289 -1.00 25.72 -50.61
N LEU A 290 -0.30 25.89 -49.49
CA LEU A 290 0.69 24.92 -48.99
C LEU A 290 0.03 23.56 -48.72
N TRP A 291 -1.09 23.55 -48.00
CA TRP A 291 -1.84 22.33 -47.73
C TRP A 291 -2.35 21.64 -49.00
N THR A 292 -2.90 22.41 -49.95
CA THR A 292 -3.36 21.84 -51.23
C THR A 292 -2.20 21.24 -52.04
N THR A 293 -1.02 21.85 -51.97
CA THR A 293 0.18 21.34 -52.64
C THR A 293 0.64 20.03 -52.00
N LEU A 294 0.69 19.98 -50.67
CA LEU A 294 1.01 18.76 -49.92
C LEU A 294 0.03 17.62 -50.20
N GLN A 295 -1.27 17.91 -50.30
CA GLN A 295 -2.28 16.92 -50.65
C GLN A 295 -2.10 16.35 -52.07
N LYS A 296 -1.65 17.18 -53.02
CA LYS A 296 -1.33 16.70 -54.38
C LYS A 296 -0.08 15.85 -54.37
N GLU A 297 0.96 16.28 -53.67
CA GLU A 297 2.22 15.58 -53.55
C GLU A 297 2.07 14.22 -52.86
N ALA A 298 1.24 14.12 -51.82
CA ALA A 298 0.93 12.86 -51.13
C ALA A 298 0.24 11.81 -52.01
N ASN A 299 -0.40 12.23 -53.12
CA ASN A 299 -1.04 11.33 -54.08
C ASN A 299 -0.13 10.95 -55.27
N ASP A 300 1.11 11.45 -55.30
CA ASP A 300 2.07 11.13 -56.35
C ASP A 300 2.62 9.69 -56.18
N ASP A 301 2.61 8.93 -57.28
CA ASP A 301 3.02 7.52 -57.35
C ASP A 301 4.52 7.31 -57.02
N ARG A 302 5.32 8.38 -57.03
CA ARG A 302 6.74 8.35 -56.63
C ARG A 302 6.93 7.96 -55.16
N TYR A 303 5.98 8.31 -54.29
CA TYR A 303 6.11 8.07 -52.86
C TYR A 303 5.56 6.70 -52.48
N LYS A 304 6.42 5.87 -51.88
CA LYS A 304 6.08 4.52 -51.42
C LYS A 304 5.73 4.46 -49.94
N LEU A 305 6.12 5.49 -49.18
CA LEU A 305 5.82 5.67 -47.77
C LEU A 305 5.47 7.13 -47.47
N LEU A 306 4.34 7.32 -46.80
CA LEU A 306 3.88 8.59 -46.27
C LEU A 306 3.99 8.58 -44.75
N ILE A 307 4.72 9.53 -44.18
CA ILE A 307 4.85 9.73 -42.74
C ILE A 307 4.03 10.96 -42.36
N ILE A 308 2.94 10.76 -41.64
CA ILE A 308 2.05 11.82 -41.18
C ILE A 308 2.50 12.23 -39.78
N ASN A 309 3.02 13.44 -39.63
CA ASN A 309 3.57 13.95 -38.38
C ASN A 309 2.60 14.90 -37.67
N HIS A 310 2.74 14.98 -36.33
CA HIS A 310 1.92 15.83 -35.45
C HIS A 310 0.41 15.60 -35.63
N PHE A 311 -0.03 14.33 -35.62
CA PHE A 311 -1.44 13.98 -35.73
C PHE A 311 -2.31 14.68 -34.66
N GLU A 312 -1.73 14.94 -33.49
CA GLU A 312 -2.33 15.66 -32.37
C GLU A 312 -2.56 17.16 -32.57
N TYR A 313 -2.18 17.74 -33.71
CA TYR A 313 -2.37 19.17 -33.95
C TYR A 313 -3.86 19.52 -33.97
N ASN A 314 -4.30 20.50 -33.18
CA ASN A 314 -5.66 21.00 -33.16
C ASN A 314 -6.79 19.95 -32.98
N LEU A 315 -6.60 18.95 -32.10
CA LEU A 315 -7.55 17.84 -31.90
C LEU A 315 -8.96 18.27 -31.43
N LYS A 316 -9.10 19.46 -30.86
CA LYS A 316 -10.39 19.96 -30.35
C LYS A 316 -11.26 20.59 -31.43
N GLU A 317 -10.67 20.95 -32.56
CA GLU A 317 -11.36 21.67 -33.64
C GLU A 317 -11.97 20.69 -34.64
N GLN A 318 -13.27 20.83 -34.88
CA GLN A 318 -14.02 19.88 -35.71
C GLN A 318 -13.62 19.96 -37.18
N GLU A 319 -13.46 21.16 -37.73
CA GLU A 319 -13.15 21.35 -39.15
C GLU A 319 -11.78 20.77 -39.53
N THR A 320 -10.79 20.94 -38.65
CA THR A 320 -9.46 20.35 -38.84
C THR A 320 -9.54 18.82 -38.79
N ASN A 321 -10.27 18.24 -37.83
CA ASN A 321 -10.45 16.80 -37.75
C ASN A 321 -11.18 16.23 -38.97
N ASN A 322 -12.23 16.88 -39.46
CA ASN A 322 -12.93 16.46 -40.67
C ASN A 322 -12.01 16.53 -41.91
N SER A 323 -11.17 17.56 -42.01
CA SER A 323 -10.14 17.65 -43.05
C SER A 323 -9.12 16.52 -42.96
N LYS A 324 -8.70 16.12 -41.75
CA LYS A 324 -7.79 14.98 -41.55
C LYS A 324 -8.43 13.66 -41.95
N LEU A 325 -9.68 13.45 -41.55
CA LEU A 325 -10.45 12.24 -41.86
C LEU A 325 -10.54 12.04 -43.37
N ASN A 326 -11.01 13.07 -44.09
CA ASN A 326 -11.13 13.04 -45.56
C ASN A 326 -9.78 12.81 -46.25
N PHE A 327 -8.71 13.42 -45.74
CA PHE A 327 -7.36 13.23 -46.27
C PHE A 327 -6.88 11.78 -46.11
N LEU A 328 -7.02 11.20 -44.90
CA LEU A 328 -6.59 9.83 -44.62
C LEU A 328 -7.42 8.79 -45.37
N GLU A 329 -8.75 8.96 -45.44
CA GLU A 329 -9.62 8.07 -46.22
C GLU A 329 -9.22 8.04 -47.69
N ARG A 330 -8.93 9.21 -48.28
CA ARG A 330 -8.47 9.29 -49.67
C ARG A 330 -7.15 8.55 -49.89
N LEU A 331 -6.18 8.71 -49.00
CA LEU A 331 -4.91 7.99 -49.08
C LEU A 331 -5.10 6.48 -48.96
N MET A 332 -6.04 6.03 -48.13
CA MET A 332 -6.36 4.61 -47.96
C MET A 332 -7.11 4.01 -49.15
N LEU A 333 -8.00 4.77 -49.79
CA LEU A 333 -8.74 4.32 -50.99
C LEU A 333 -7.81 4.05 -52.17
N ASP A 334 -6.82 4.93 -52.38
CA ASP A 334 -5.88 4.80 -53.49
C ASP A 334 -4.86 3.66 -53.25
N ALA A 335 -4.60 3.30 -51.98
CA ALA A 335 -3.76 2.18 -51.53
C ALA A 335 -2.36 2.09 -52.19
N LYS A 336 -1.82 3.22 -52.64
CA LYS A 336 -0.55 3.28 -53.41
C LYS A 336 0.71 3.30 -52.56
N ALA A 337 0.59 3.89 -51.37
CA ALA A 337 1.69 4.09 -50.45
C ALA A 337 1.35 3.55 -49.07
N ARG A 338 2.39 3.16 -48.33
CA ARG A 338 2.27 2.82 -46.91
C ARG A 338 2.08 4.10 -46.11
N ILE A 339 1.36 4.02 -45.00
CA ILE A 339 1.04 5.17 -44.17
C ILE A 339 1.51 4.91 -42.75
N MET A 340 2.36 5.79 -42.23
CA MET A 340 2.80 5.80 -40.84
C MET A 340 2.35 7.11 -40.19
N ILE A 341 1.45 7.02 -39.21
CA ILE A 341 0.99 8.19 -38.44
C ILE A 341 1.84 8.30 -37.18
N LEU A 342 2.39 9.48 -36.91
CA LEU A 342 3.11 9.81 -35.70
C LEU A 342 2.23 10.70 -34.82
N SER A 343 1.98 10.27 -33.59
CA SER A 343 1.14 11.00 -32.64
C SER A 343 1.76 11.02 -31.25
N THR A 344 1.54 12.10 -30.50
CA THR A 344 1.79 12.10 -29.03
C THR A 344 0.61 11.57 -28.22
N VAL A 345 -0.60 11.57 -28.78
CA VAL A 345 -1.80 11.07 -28.11
C VAL A 345 -2.17 9.67 -28.60
N HIS A 346 -2.79 8.89 -27.72
CA HIS A 346 -3.33 7.59 -28.10
C HIS A 346 -4.61 7.76 -28.95
N PRO A 347 -4.88 6.88 -29.95
CA PRO A 347 -6.11 6.94 -30.76
C PRO A 347 -7.39 6.99 -29.92
N VAL A 348 -7.45 6.22 -28.83
CA VAL A 348 -8.58 6.24 -27.88
C VAL A 348 -8.74 7.62 -27.25
N THR A 349 -7.66 8.26 -26.81
CA THR A 349 -7.71 9.63 -26.25
C THR A 349 -8.23 10.64 -27.26
N PHE A 350 -7.85 10.48 -28.53
CA PHE A 350 -8.39 11.30 -29.61
C PHE A 350 -9.90 11.07 -29.77
N LEU A 351 -10.35 9.82 -29.86
CA LEU A 351 -11.78 9.48 -29.96
C LEU A 351 -12.58 9.97 -28.74
N ASP A 352 -12.02 9.87 -27.54
CA ASP A 352 -12.63 10.41 -26.32
C ASP A 352 -12.71 11.94 -26.34
N SER A 353 -11.69 12.61 -26.89
CA SER A 353 -11.74 14.07 -27.07
C SER A 353 -12.85 14.50 -28.02
N LEU A 354 -13.22 13.63 -28.98
CA LEU A 354 -14.41 13.83 -29.78
C LEU A 354 -15.68 13.58 -28.93
N ASN A 355 -15.73 12.52 -28.13
CA ASN A 355 -16.89 12.23 -27.27
C ASN A 355 -17.18 13.29 -26.19
N ILE A 356 -16.17 13.96 -25.60
CA ILE A 356 -16.38 14.90 -24.47
C ILE A 356 -17.29 16.09 -24.85
N ASN A 357 -17.38 16.43 -26.14
CA ASN A 357 -18.32 17.43 -26.64
C ASN A 357 -19.80 17.01 -26.55
N GLU A 358 -20.10 15.73 -26.24
CA GLU A 358 -21.46 15.22 -25.95
C GLU A 358 -22.06 15.79 -24.65
N SER A 359 -21.22 16.22 -23.71
CA SER A 359 -21.65 16.58 -22.34
C SER A 359 -22.54 17.83 -22.28
N ASN A 360 -22.54 18.65 -23.33
CA ASN A 360 -23.21 19.95 -23.38
C ASN A 360 -24.48 19.98 -24.25
N GLY A 361 -24.94 18.85 -24.81
CA GLY A 361 -26.17 18.77 -25.61
C GLY A 361 -26.19 17.60 -26.59
N GLN A 362 -27.34 17.39 -27.27
CA GLN A 362 -27.43 16.42 -28.37
C GLN A 362 -26.44 16.80 -29.48
N LEU A 363 -25.50 15.90 -29.78
CA LEU A 363 -24.62 16.03 -30.94
C LEU A 363 -25.45 16.20 -32.22
N PRO A 364 -25.06 17.11 -33.14
CA PRO A 364 -25.53 17.09 -34.52
C PRO A 364 -25.25 15.72 -35.16
N ASP A 365 -26.16 15.21 -35.98
CA ASP A 365 -26.04 13.86 -36.60
C ASP A 365 -24.72 13.66 -37.36
N ASN A 366 -24.16 14.73 -37.96
CA ASN A 366 -22.88 14.70 -38.64
C ASN A 366 -21.72 14.26 -37.73
N TYR A 367 -21.77 14.56 -36.43
CA TYR A 367 -20.69 14.26 -35.50
C TYR A 367 -20.61 12.77 -35.17
N LYS A 368 -21.77 12.12 -34.99
CA LYS A 368 -21.84 10.67 -34.80
C LYS A 368 -21.33 9.93 -36.02
N HIS A 369 -21.68 10.44 -37.21
CA HIS A 369 -21.22 9.88 -38.47
C HIS A 369 -19.69 9.97 -38.62
N ASP A 370 -19.09 11.12 -38.31
CA ASP A 370 -17.64 11.30 -38.37
C ASP A 370 -16.90 10.41 -37.34
N LEU A 371 -17.47 10.18 -36.17
CA LEU A 371 -16.91 9.28 -35.16
C LEU A 371 -16.91 7.81 -35.60
N GLU A 372 -17.99 7.33 -36.21
CA GLU A 372 -18.04 5.98 -36.81
C GLU A 372 -16.97 5.81 -37.90
N ARG A 373 -16.82 6.82 -38.76
CA ARG A 373 -15.78 6.84 -39.81
C ARG A 373 -14.38 6.79 -39.21
N TRP A 374 -14.09 7.54 -38.15
CA TRP A 374 -12.82 7.47 -37.44
C TRP A 374 -12.54 6.09 -36.85
N HIS A 375 -13.54 5.43 -36.26
CA HIS A 375 -13.38 4.06 -35.77
C HIS A 375 -13.02 3.08 -36.88
N VAL A 376 -13.70 3.16 -38.02
CA VAL A 376 -13.41 2.31 -39.19
C VAL A 376 -12.01 2.60 -39.72
N LEU A 377 -11.65 3.87 -39.90
CA LEU A 377 -10.33 4.28 -40.39
C LEU A 377 -9.20 3.76 -39.49
N LEU A 378 -9.25 4.12 -38.20
CA LEU A 378 -8.20 3.78 -37.23
C LEU A 378 -8.15 2.28 -36.92
N GLY A 379 -9.25 1.54 -37.10
CA GLY A 379 -9.29 0.08 -36.97
C GLY A 379 -8.36 -0.67 -37.93
N HIS A 380 -7.91 -0.04 -39.02
CA HIS A 380 -6.94 -0.63 -39.96
C HIS A 380 -5.48 -0.40 -39.56
N PHE A 381 -5.21 0.52 -38.62
CA PHE A 381 -3.86 0.86 -38.20
C PHE A 381 -3.41 -0.04 -37.04
N ARG A 382 -2.18 -0.53 -37.14
CA ARG A 382 -1.52 -1.22 -36.02
C ARG A 382 -0.80 -0.21 -35.14
N ILE A 383 -1.01 -0.31 -33.84
CA ILE A 383 -0.40 0.61 -32.88
C ILE A 383 1.02 0.11 -32.55
N LEU A 384 1.98 1.04 -32.59
CA LEU A 384 3.36 0.84 -32.16
C LEU A 384 3.68 1.88 -31.09
N ILE A 385 4.30 1.48 -29.98
CA ILE A 385 4.66 2.41 -28.90
C ILE A 385 6.16 2.68 -28.92
N HIS A 386 6.54 3.95 -28.99
CA HIS A 386 7.93 4.39 -28.93
C HIS A 386 8.25 5.01 -27.57
N PRO A 387 9.02 4.32 -26.70
CA PRO A 387 9.32 4.79 -25.35
C PRO A 387 10.25 5.99 -25.31
N LEU A 388 10.19 6.76 -24.22
CA LEU A 388 11.28 7.63 -23.78
C LEU A 388 12.51 6.77 -23.40
N LYS A 389 13.57 6.84 -24.21
CA LYS A 389 14.81 6.08 -23.97
C LYS A 389 15.87 6.97 -23.32
N LYS A 390 16.46 6.48 -22.22
CA LYS A 390 17.63 7.10 -21.60
C LYS A 390 18.77 7.16 -22.61
N GLY A 391 19.35 8.35 -22.81
CA GLY A 391 20.50 8.55 -23.67
C GLY A 391 21.73 7.81 -23.17
N VAL A 392 22.66 7.51 -24.08
CA VAL A 392 23.97 6.92 -23.74
C VAL A 392 24.71 7.88 -22.81
N GLY A 393 25.07 7.40 -21.62
CA GLY A 393 25.63 8.22 -20.55
C GLY A 393 26.99 8.81 -20.91
N MET A 394 27.17 10.11 -20.63
CA MET A 394 28.48 10.73 -20.63
C MET A 394 29.28 10.30 -19.39
N LYS A 395 30.61 10.27 -19.52
CA LYS A 395 31.50 10.00 -18.38
C LYS A 395 31.25 11.03 -17.28
N LYS A 396 30.89 10.55 -16.09
CA LYS A 396 30.63 11.35 -14.90
C LYS A 396 31.93 11.99 -14.42
N SER A 397 31.92 13.31 -14.17
CA SER A 397 33.07 14.03 -13.61
C SER A 397 32.77 14.66 -12.25
N ASN A 398 31.62 15.31 -12.07
CA ASN A 398 31.23 16.07 -10.88
C ASN A 398 29.73 15.91 -10.53
N ASP A 399 29.35 16.15 -9.27
CA ASP A 399 27.98 15.97 -8.75
C ASP A 399 26.91 16.82 -9.46
N TRP A 400 27.18 18.09 -9.77
CA TRP A 400 26.23 18.97 -10.47
C TRP A 400 26.02 18.55 -11.94
N GLU A 401 27.07 18.00 -12.57
CA GLU A 401 26.97 17.48 -13.94
C GLU A 401 26.12 16.23 -13.95
N GLU A 402 26.25 15.38 -12.94
CA GLU A 402 25.40 14.20 -12.78
C GLU A 402 23.92 14.59 -12.64
N LEU A 403 23.61 15.64 -11.88
CA LEU A 403 22.24 16.16 -11.76
C LEU A 403 21.68 16.60 -13.13
N ILE A 404 22.41 17.46 -13.86
CA ILE A 404 21.96 17.90 -15.19
C ILE A 404 21.82 16.72 -16.15
N ILE A 405 22.78 15.78 -16.12
CA ILE A 405 22.74 14.60 -16.98
C ILE A 405 21.52 13.74 -16.67
N ASN A 406 21.23 13.49 -15.39
CA ASN A 406 20.06 12.73 -14.97
C ASN A 406 18.77 13.41 -15.43
N GLU A 407 18.64 14.71 -15.18
CA GLU A 407 17.46 15.50 -15.53
C GLU A 407 17.20 15.56 -17.04
N THR A 408 18.27 15.56 -17.86
CA THR A 408 18.19 15.76 -19.32
C THR A 408 18.33 14.49 -20.16
N SER A 409 18.49 13.31 -19.54
CA SER A 409 18.90 12.09 -20.27
C SER A 409 17.79 11.44 -21.09
N TYR A 410 16.51 11.58 -20.73
CA TYR A 410 15.42 10.75 -21.26
C TYR A 410 14.74 11.28 -22.53
N THR A 411 14.71 12.61 -22.72
CA THR A 411 13.98 13.20 -23.87
C THR A 411 14.94 13.88 -24.83
N HIS A 412 14.63 13.84 -26.12
CA HIS A 412 15.42 14.51 -27.15
C HIS A 412 15.43 16.03 -26.96
N PHE A 413 14.33 16.62 -26.48
CA PHE A 413 14.23 18.04 -26.16
C PHE A 413 15.22 18.44 -25.07
N LEU A 414 15.22 17.73 -23.93
CA LEU A 414 16.11 18.03 -22.82
C LEU A 414 17.58 17.69 -23.14
N ARG A 415 17.82 16.61 -23.90
CA ARG A 415 19.17 16.21 -24.33
C ARG A 415 19.86 17.29 -25.17
N LYS A 416 19.11 18.03 -25.99
CA LYS A 416 19.65 19.18 -26.74
C LYS A 416 20.09 20.32 -25.82
N LEU A 417 19.47 20.47 -24.64
CA LEU A 417 19.87 21.48 -23.65
C LEU A 417 21.11 21.04 -22.85
N GLN A 418 21.35 19.75 -22.71
CA GLN A 418 22.40 19.19 -21.85
C GLN A 418 23.80 19.79 -22.12
N GLN A 419 24.33 19.66 -23.35
CA GLN A 419 25.69 20.12 -23.66
C GLN A 419 25.86 21.65 -23.60
N PRO A 420 24.95 22.45 -24.18
CA PRO A 420 25.02 23.91 -24.05
C PRO A 420 25.01 24.37 -22.60
N VAL A 421 24.15 23.79 -21.75
CA VAL A 421 24.06 24.17 -20.33
C VAL A 421 25.32 23.76 -19.57
N ILE A 422 25.81 22.53 -19.74
CA ILE A 422 27.07 22.08 -19.09
C ILE A 422 28.24 22.98 -19.50
N THR A 423 28.33 23.34 -20.79
CA THR A 423 29.39 24.22 -21.30
C THR A 423 29.29 25.62 -20.70
N ALA A 424 28.09 26.19 -20.65
CA ALA A 424 27.85 27.53 -20.10
C ALA A 424 28.15 27.60 -18.58
N VAL A 425 27.81 26.55 -17.83
CA VAL A 425 28.11 26.48 -16.39
C VAL A 425 29.61 26.31 -16.17
N ARG A 426 30.29 25.43 -16.93
CA ARG A 426 31.76 25.27 -16.87
C ARG A 426 32.51 26.55 -17.19
N SER A 427 32.02 27.35 -18.14
CA SER A 427 32.66 28.63 -18.48
C SER A 427 32.42 29.73 -17.46
N SER A 428 31.36 29.63 -16.65
CA SER A 428 30.96 30.68 -15.70
C SER A 428 31.44 30.41 -14.27
N ALA A 429 31.65 29.15 -13.89
CA ALA A 429 32.10 28.76 -12.56
C ALA A 429 33.61 28.46 -12.54
N HIS A 430 34.38 29.17 -11.71
CA HIS A 430 35.80 28.92 -11.53
C HIS A 430 36.06 27.75 -10.55
N HIS A 431 35.18 27.54 -9.57
CA HIS A 431 35.20 26.39 -8.67
C HIS A 431 33.83 25.68 -8.60
N PRO A 432 33.79 24.33 -8.43
CA PRO A 432 32.54 23.58 -8.29
C PRO A 432 31.66 24.02 -7.10
N SER A 433 32.26 24.65 -6.08
CA SER A 433 31.57 25.19 -4.89
C SER A 433 30.78 26.47 -5.15
N ASP A 434 31.03 27.17 -6.26
CA ASP A 434 30.37 28.43 -6.59
C ASP A 434 28.98 28.21 -7.24
N ILE A 435 28.66 26.95 -7.52
CA ILE A 435 27.42 26.56 -8.20
C ILE A 435 26.36 26.25 -7.15
N ASP A 436 25.33 27.08 -7.10
CA ASP A 436 24.09 26.76 -6.38
C ASP A 436 23.30 25.71 -7.18
N PHE A 437 23.31 24.48 -6.67
CA PHE A 437 22.65 23.33 -7.27
C PHE A 437 21.14 23.54 -7.41
N ASP A 438 20.49 24.11 -6.39
CA ASP A 438 19.04 24.28 -6.35
C ASP A 438 18.59 25.35 -7.35
N ALA A 439 19.35 26.45 -7.45
CA ALA A 439 19.09 27.49 -8.43
C ALA A 439 19.23 26.98 -9.89
N LEU A 440 20.23 26.12 -10.14
CA LEU A 440 20.45 25.53 -11.45
C LEU A 440 19.33 24.55 -11.82
N ALA A 441 18.96 23.64 -10.90
CA ALA A 441 17.85 22.71 -11.09
C ALA A 441 16.55 23.47 -11.37
N PHE A 442 16.24 24.50 -10.56
CA PHE A 442 15.09 25.37 -10.77
C PHE A 442 15.08 26.00 -12.17
N LYS A 443 16.24 26.49 -12.65
CA LYS A 443 16.33 27.09 -13.99
C LYS A 443 16.06 26.08 -15.11
N VAL A 444 16.57 24.85 -14.97
CA VAL A 444 16.31 23.76 -15.92
C VAL A 444 14.82 23.38 -15.92
N HIS A 445 14.21 23.29 -14.74
CA HIS A 445 12.77 23.00 -14.60
C HIS A 445 11.93 24.12 -15.23
N ALA A 446 12.25 25.39 -14.96
CA ALA A 446 11.57 26.54 -15.54
C ALA A 446 11.68 26.58 -17.08
N ALA A 447 12.85 26.24 -17.62
CA ALA A 447 13.04 26.15 -19.08
C ALA A 447 12.25 24.99 -19.72
N SER A 448 11.90 23.98 -18.93
CA SER A 448 11.23 22.75 -19.38
C SER A 448 9.73 22.75 -19.08
N HIS A 449 9.20 23.79 -18.45
CA HIS A 449 7.82 23.84 -17.96
C HIS A 449 6.76 23.54 -19.04
N TYR A 450 6.81 24.23 -20.18
CA TYR A 450 5.86 23.99 -21.27
C TYR A 450 6.04 22.62 -21.94
N PHE A 451 7.26 22.08 -21.91
CA PHE A 451 7.53 20.74 -22.40
C PHE A 451 6.89 19.68 -21.48
N TYR A 452 7.00 19.84 -20.16
CA TYR A 452 6.31 18.99 -19.19
C TYR A 452 4.79 19.13 -19.26
N MET A 453 4.28 20.35 -19.48
CA MET A 453 2.85 20.57 -19.76
C MET A 453 2.41 19.84 -21.02
N TYR A 454 3.22 19.83 -22.09
CA TYR A 454 2.91 19.08 -23.30
C TYR A 454 2.87 17.56 -23.06
N ILE A 455 3.82 17.02 -22.28
CA ILE A 455 3.76 15.61 -21.84
C ILE A 455 2.46 15.37 -21.08
N TRP A 456 2.15 16.20 -20.07
CA TRP A 456 0.94 16.08 -19.27
C TRP A 456 -0.33 16.07 -20.13
N GLN A 457 -0.47 17.01 -21.06
CA GLN A 457 -1.65 17.10 -21.93
C GLN A 457 -1.77 15.94 -22.93
N SER A 458 -0.69 15.20 -23.20
CA SER A 458 -0.71 14.02 -24.09
C SER A 458 -1.26 12.74 -23.44
N LEU A 459 -1.40 12.74 -22.10
CA LEU A 459 -1.81 11.58 -21.31
C LEU A 459 -3.33 11.51 -21.10
N THR A 460 -3.86 10.31 -20.91
CA THR A 460 -5.26 10.09 -20.53
C THR A 460 -5.54 10.56 -19.10
N ARG A 461 -6.82 10.65 -18.71
CA ARG A 461 -7.21 11.01 -17.34
C ARG A 461 -6.72 9.98 -16.33
N GLU A 462 -6.82 8.70 -16.67
CA GLU A 462 -6.39 7.56 -15.87
C GLU A 462 -4.86 7.53 -15.73
N GLU A 463 -4.13 7.80 -16.82
CA GLU A 463 -2.67 7.93 -16.79
C GLU A 463 -2.21 9.09 -15.91
N LYS A 464 -2.85 10.27 -16.03
CA LYS A 464 -2.57 11.45 -15.19
C LYS A 464 -2.77 11.15 -13.71
N PHE A 465 -3.83 10.41 -13.36
CA PHE A 465 -4.10 10.01 -11.98
C PHE A 465 -2.98 9.13 -11.42
N ILE A 466 -2.56 8.10 -12.16
CA ILE A 466 -1.46 7.21 -11.75
C ILE A 466 -0.14 7.98 -11.56
N LEU A 467 0.19 8.89 -12.47
CA LEU A 467 1.42 9.68 -12.36
C LEU A 467 1.38 10.67 -11.19
N TYR A 468 0.20 11.20 -10.87
CA TYR A 468 0.01 12.07 -9.72
C TYR A 468 0.19 11.29 -8.41
N ASP A 469 -0.46 10.14 -8.25
CA ASP A 469 -0.27 9.26 -7.09
C ASP A 469 1.20 8.84 -6.93
N LEU A 470 1.87 8.50 -8.05
CA LEU A 470 3.30 8.18 -8.04
C LEU A 470 4.17 9.36 -7.61
N ALA A 471 3.83 10.58 -8.04
CA ALA A 471 4.59 11.78 -7.73
C ALA A 471 4.45 12.18 -6.25
N GLU A 472 3.24 12.06 -5.68
CA GLU A 472 2.93 12.46 -4.30
C GLU A 472 3.37 11.41 -3.27
N GLU A 473 3.01 10.13 -3.49
CA GLU A 473 3.20 9.08 -2.49
C GLU A 473 4.39 8.15 -2.79
N GLY A 474 4.93 8.20 -4.01
CA GLY A 474 5.96 7.24 -4.46
C GLY A 474 5.45 5.80 -4.60
N LEU A 475 4.14 5.62 -4.51
CA LEU A 475 3.42 4.35 -4.61
C LEU A 475 2.31 4.50 -5.65
N VAL A 476 2.01 3.41 -6.36
CA VAL A 476 0.98 3.39 -7.39
C VAL A 476 0.11 2.17 -7.20
N ASN A 477 -1.20 2.35 -7.38
CA ASN A 477 -2.15 1.26 -7.42
C ASN A 477 -1.92 0.37 -8.67
N SER A 478 -1.39 -0.85 -8.47
CA SER A 478 -1.11 -1.79 -9.58
C SER A 478 -2.34 -2.51 -10.16
N PHE A 479 -3.56 -2.14 -9.77
CA PHE A 479 -4.79 -2.78 -10.27
C PHE A 479 -5.17 -2.33 -11.67
N ASP A 480 -4.80 -1.11 -12.04
CA ASP A 480 -4.96 -0.63 -13.41
C ASP A 480 -3.75 -1.09 -14.26
N GLU A 481 -3.70 -2.41 -14.47
CA GLU A 481 -2.60 -3.06 -15.18
C GLU A 481 -2.40 -2.47 -16.58
N TYR A 482 -3.50 -2.09 -17.25
CA TYR A 482 -3.46 -1.52 -18.60
C TYR A 482 -2.78 -0.15 -18.62
N ASN A 483 -3.28 0.82 -17.84
CA ASN A 483 -2.71 2.18 -17.87
C ASN A 483 -1.30 2.20 -17.28
N LEU A 484 -1.01 1.37 -16.27
CA LEU A 484 0.33 1.22 -15.74
C LEU A 484 1.29 0.63 -16.80
N SER A 485 0.88 -0.42 -17.52
CA SER A 485 1.68 -0.99 -18.62
C SER A 485 1.94 0.03 -19.71
N MET A 486 0.93 0.85 -20.06
CA MET A 486 1.04 1.91 -21.06
C MET A 486 2.03 3.01 -20.63
N LEU A 487 2.01 3.43 -19.37
CA LEU A 487 2.96 4.42 -18.85
C LEU A 487 4.40 3.90 -18.80
N ILE A 488 4.58 2.62 -18.47
CA ILE A 488 5.88 1.95 -18.51
C ILE A 488 6.38 1.81 -19.95
N SER A 489 5.52 1.38 -20.88
CA SER A 489 5.89 1.21 -22.30
C SER A 489 6.14 2.53 -23.02
N LYS A 490 5.47 3.62 -22.62
CA LYS A 490 5.78 4.99 -23.05
C LYS A 490 7.08 5.54 -22.44
N GLY A 491 7.59 4.92 -21.37
CA GLY A 491 8.77 5.38 -20.64
C GLY A 491 8.52 6.60 -19.74
N ALA A 492 7.26 6.91 -19.41
CA ALA A 492 6.94 7.92 -18.39
C ALA A 492 7.28 7.43 -16.98
N ILE A 493 7.02 6.14 -16.73
CA ILE A 493 7.40 5.43 -15.52
C ILE A 493 8.58 4.52 -15.85
N ILE A 494 9.61 4.56 -15.01
CA ILE A 494 10.78 3.70 -15.08
C ILE A 494 10.84 2.81 -13.84
N GLN A 495 11.35 1.59 -14.02
CA GLN A 495 11.63 0.68 -12.91
C GLN A 495 13.12 0.79 -12.57
N ASP A 496 13.41 1.28 -11.36
CA ASP A 496 14.76 1.47 -10.84
C ASP A 496 14.86 0.77 -9.47
N ASP A 497 15.77 -0.19 -9.35
CA ASP A 497 15.97 -1.03 -8.14
C ASP A 497 14.67 -1.62 -7.56
N GLY A 498 13.76 -2.07 -8.43
CA GLY A 498 12.48 -2.66 -8.03
C GLY A 498 11.43 -1.67 -7.55
N ARG A 499 11.65 -0.36 -7.72
CA ARG A 499 10.68 0.69 -7.45
C ARG A 499 10.26 1.39 -8.75
N LEU A 500 9.00 1.80 -8.81
CA LEU A 500 8.52 2.67 -9.86
C LEU A 500 8.92 4.11 -9.55
N LYS A 501 9.42 4.83 -10.55
CA LYS A 501 9.73 6.26 -10.49
C LYS A 501 9.34 6.92 -11.79
N LEU A 502 9.12 8.23 -11.77
CA LEU A 502 9.03 9.02 -12.99
C LEU A 502 10.39 9.08 -13.70
N PHE A 503 10.38 9.32 -15.01
CA PHE A 503 11.61 9.31 -15.81
C PHE A 503 12.66 10.36 -15.37
N ASN A 504 12.25 11.47 -14.76
CA ASN A 504 13.15 12.42 -14.10
C ASN A 504 12.47 13.15 -12.94
N SER A 505 13.27 13.84 -12.13
CA SER A 505 12.81 14.62 -10.97
C SER A 505 12.05 15.88 -11.36
N GLY A 506 12.48 16.61 -12.39
CA GLY A 506 11.79 17.84 -12.76
C GLY A 506 10.37 17.64 -13.29
N PHE A 507 10.07 16.48 -13.90
CA PHE A 507 8.69 16.14 -14.24
C PHE A 507 7.86 15.82 -12.99
N GLN A 508 8.44 15.15 -12.00
CA GLN A 508 7.79 14.95 -10.69
C GLN A 508 7.45 16.29 -10.03
N ASP A 509 8.43 17.19 -9.96
CA ASP A 509 8.26 18.52 -9.38
C ASP A 509 7.21 19.34 -10.13
N PHE A 510 7.19 19.25 -11.47
CA PHE A 510 6.16 19.88 -12.29
C PHE A 510 4.75 19.40 -11.93
N ILE A 511 4.56 18.08 -11.76
CA ILE A 511 3.25 17.53 -11.37
C ILE A 511 2.83 18.08 -10.01
N LEU A 512 3.73 18.08 -9.03
CA LEU A 512 3.44 18.51 -7.66
C LEU A 512 3.20 20.03 -7.54
N THR A 513 3.84 20.84 -8.38
CA THR A 513 3.81 22.31 -8.26
C THR A 513 2.84 22.98 -9.23
N ALA A 514 2.81 22.57 -10.50
CA ALA A 514 2.12 23.31 -11.57
C ALA A 514 0.67 22.88 -11.78
N ILE A 515 0.34 21.59 -11.59
CA ILE A 515 -1.01 21.05 -11.75
C ILE A 515 -1.90 21.44 -10.54
N GLY A 516 -1.28 21.53 -9.35
CA GLY A 516 -1.91 21.93 -8.11
C GLY A 516 -2.95 20.93 -7.59
N ALA A 517 -3.20 20.95 -6.29
CA ALA A 517 -4.12 20.02 -5.63
C ALA A 517 -5.56 20.07 -6.20
N SER A 518 -5.97 21.18 -6.84
CA SER A 518 -7.32 21.34 -7.37
C SER A 518 -7.59 20.57 -8.67
N GLU A 519 -6.63 20.50 -9.60
CA GLU A 519 -6.81 19.71 -10.82
C GLU A 519 -6.69 18.22 -10.49
N ALA A 520 -5.75 17.86 -9.61
CA ALA A 520 -5.64 16.52 -9.06
C ALA A 520 -6.93 16.06 -8.34
N MET A 521 -7.54 16.93 -7.51
CA MET A 521 -8.83 16.63 -6.87
C MET A 521 -9.97 16.47 -7.88
N LYS A 522 -10.00 17.23 -8.98
CA LYS A 522 -11.01 17.03 -10.04
C LYS A 522 -10.85 15.67 -10.69
N ILE A 523 -9.62 15.30 -11.05
CA ILE A 523 -9.30 13.98 -11.61
C ILE A 523 -9.69 12.87 -10.62
N ARG A 524 -9.36 13.05 -9.33
CA ARG A 524 -9.73 12.11 -8.25
C ARG A 524 -11.24 11.99 -8.04
N ASN A 525 -11.99 13.07 -8.15
CA ASN A 525 -13.44 13.07 -7.96
C ASN A 525 -14.18 12.49 -9.18
N GLU A 526 -13.64 12.66 -10.38
CA GLU A 526 -14.19 12.11 -11.63
C GLU A 526 -13.92 10.61 -11.76
N ILE A 527 -12.74 10.16 -11.34
CA ILE A 527 -12.42 8.74 -11.23
C ILE A 527 -13.10 8.24 -9.96
N LYS A 528 -14.31 7.67 -10.12
CA LYS A 528 -15.10 7.08 -9.02
C LYS A 528 -14.18 6.46 -7.99
N ASP A 529 -14.41 6.89 -6.75
CA ASP A 529 -13.82 6.40 -5.52
C ASP A 529 -14.11 4.89 -5.33
N ASN A 530 -13.52 4.07 -6.21
CA ASN A 530 -13.25 2.66 -6.01
C ASN A 530 -12.06 2.50 -5.05
N GLY A 531 -11.72 3.59 -4.35
CA GLY A 531 -10.75 3.69 -3.28
C GLY A 531 -10.80 2.45 -2.42
N ASN A 532 -9.67 1.73 -2.48
CA ASN A 532 -9.39 0.45 -1.86
C ASN A 532 -9.62 0.40 -0.34
N TRP A 533 -10.10 1.46 0.32
CA TRP A 533 -10.54 1.41 1.70
C TRP A 533 -11.57 0.32 1.94
N ASN A 534 -12.49 0.08 0.99
CA ASN A 534 -13.45 -1.01 1.12
C ASN A 534 -12.79 -2.40 1.06
N SER A 535 -11.66 -2.53 0.36
CA SER A 535 -10.89 -3.77 0.27
C SER A 535 -9.97 -4.01 1.48
N LEU A 536 -9.56 -2.96 2.19
CA LEU A 536 -8.78 -3.04 3.44
C LEU A 536 -9.66 -3.33 4.66
N LYS A 537 -10.96 -2.99 4.61
CA LYS A 537 -11.93 -3.29 5.68
C LYS A 537 -12.04 -4.78 6.00
N GLY A 538 -12.11 -5.64 4.97
CA GLY A 538 -12.24 -7.10 5.16
C GLY A 538 -11.05 -7.71 5.92
N PRO A 539 -9.81 -7.52 5.45
CA PRO A 539 -8.60 -7.95 6.17
C PRO A 539 -8.51 -7.41 7.60
N LEU A 540 -8.83 -6.12 7.82
CA LEU A 540 -8.78 -5.51 9.14
C LEU A 540 -9.82 -6.11 10.09
N GLN A 541 -11.05 -6.36 9.60
CA GLN A 541 -12.10 -7.06 10.36
C GLN A 541 -11.68 -8.47 10.73
N VAL A 542 -11.04 -9.20 9.82
CA VAL A 542 -10.54 -10.55 10.09
C VAL A 542 -9.46 -10.54 11.17
N ILE A 543 -8.55 -9.56 11.17
CA ILE A 543 -7.54 -9.38 12.22
C ILE A 543 -8.22 -9.09 13.57
N ILE A 544 -9.20 -8.18 13.59
CA ILE A 544 -9.96 -7.85 14.80
C ILE A 544 -10.69 -9.08 15.33
N ILE A 545 -11.34 -9.85 14.45
CA ILE A 545 -12.04 -11.09 14.83
C ILE A 545 -11.05 -12.13 15.37
N ALA A 546 -9.88 -12.29 14.74
CA ALA A 546 -8.85 -13.21 15.22
C ALA A 546 -8.33 -12.83 16.61
N ILE A 547 -8.07 -11.54 16.86
CA ILE A 547 -7.68 -11.01 18.17
C ILE A 547 -8.79 -11.28 19.19
N LEU A 548 -10.04 -11.00 18.83
CA LEU A 548 -11.19 -11.27 19.71
C LEU A 548 -11.27 -12.77 20.04
N VAL A 549 -11.25 -13.66 19.04
CA VAL A 549 -11.31 -15.12 19.23
C VAL A 549 -10.15 -15.60 20.12
N PHE A 550 -8.94 -15.06 19.94
CA PHE A 550 -7.80 -15.37 20.79
C PHE A 550 -8.02 -14.93 22.24
N LEU A 551 -8.49 -13.70 22.47
CA LEU A 551 -8.82 -13.20 23.81
C LEU A 551 -9.94 -14.02 24.46
N PHE A 552 -10.96 -14.42 23.69
CA PHE A 552 -12.07 -15.27 24.13
C PHE A 552 -11.60 -16.66 24.55
N ALA A 553 -10.68 -17.27 23.78
CA ALA A 553 -10.16 -18.61 24.08
C ALA A 553 -9.19 -18.61 25.28
N SER A 554 -8.52 -17.48 25.56
CA SER A 554 -7.44 -17.41 26.55
C SER A 554 -7.89 -17.19 28.00
N GLN A 555 -9.12 -16.75 28.29
CA GLN A 555 -9.56 -16.44 29.66
C GLN A 555 -10.82 -17.21 30.07
N GLN A 556 -10.68 -18.22 30.96
CA GLN A 556 -11.80 -19.05 31.43
C GLN A 556 -12.82 -18.29 32.31
N GLU A 557 -12.44 -17.21 33.01
CA GLU A 557 -13.33 -16.42 33.88
C GLU A 557 -14.13 -15.36 33.10
N THR A 558 -13.75 -15.09 31.84
CA THR A 558 -14.21 -13.92 31.06
C THR A 558 -15.50 -14.19 30.28
N TYR A 559 -15.98 -15.43 30.26
CA TYR A 559 -17.25 -15.81 29.62
C TYR A 559 -18.45 -15.01 30.18
N SER A 560 -18.49 -14.73 31.49
CA SER A 560 -19.60 -14.00 32.13
C SER A 560 -19.49 -12.48 31.95
N LYS A 561 -18.27 -11.92 31.98
CA LYS A 561 -18.02 -10.48 31.78
C LYS A 561 -18.19 -10.07 30.32
N VAL A 562 -17.95 -10.97 29.37
CA VAL A 562 -18.08 -10.62 27.94
C VAL A 562 -19.51 -10.62 27.45
N LEU A 563 -20.48 -11.30 28.08
CA LEU A 563 -21.89 -11.05 27.69
C LEU A 563 -22.30 -9.59 27.97
N THR A 564 -21.76 -9.01 29.04
CA THR A 564 -21.94 -7.59 29.39
C THR A 564 -21.14 -6.66 28.47
N TYR A 565 -19.89 -6.98 28.14
CA TYR A 565 -19.08 -6.18 27.21
C TYR A 565 -19.45 -6.35 25.74
N ALA A 566 -19.97 -7.50 25.30
CA ALA A 566 -20.48 -7.73 23.96
C ALA A 566 -21.84 -7.04 23.76
N ALA A 567 -22.68 -6.96 24.80
CA ALA A 567 -23.86 -6.09 24.78
C ALA A 567 -23.45 -4.59 24.71
N ALA A 568 -22.41 -4.18 25.44
CA ALA A 568 -21.87 -2.81 25.39
C ALA A 568 -21.17 -2.47 24.06
N LEU A 569 -20.44 -3.42 23.46
CA LEU A 569 -19.78 -3.29 22.16
C LEU A 569 -20.78 -3.36 21.00
N GLY A 570 -21.81 -4.20 21.10
CA GLY A 570 -22.92 -4.25 20.14
C GLY A 570 -23.66 -2.91 20.05
N ALA A 571 -23.82 -2.19 21.17
CA ALA A 571 -24.33 -0.82 21.19
C ALA A 571 -23.30 0.24 20.76
N GLY A 572 -22.00 -0.07 20.81
CA GLY A 572 -20.89 0.83 20.49
C GLY A 572 -20.40 0.81 19.05
N ILE A 573 -20.60 -0.30 18.30
CA ILE A 573 -20.23 -0.41 16.87
C ILE A 573 -20.84 0.73 16.02
N PRO A 574 -22.12 1.10 16.18
CA PRO A 574 -22.67 2.25 15.46
C PRO A 574 -21.97 3.56 15.82
N THR A 575 -21.59 3.77 17.08
CA THR A 575 -20.95 4.99 17.57
C THR A 575 -19.51 5.13 17.10
N VAL A 576 -18.76 4.02 17.05
CA VAL A 576 -17.39 3.97 16.50
C VAL A 576 -17.43 4.19 14.98
N LEU A 577 -18.36 3.55 14.27
CA LEU A 577 -18.59 3.81 12.84
C LEU A 577 -19.02 5.27 12.60
N LYS A 578 -19.81 5.87 13.50
CA LYS A 578 -20.20 7.28 13.44
C LYS A 578 -19.03 8.22 13.71
N LEU A 579 -18.12 7.88 14.62
CA LEU A 579 -16.87 8.62 14.83
C LEU A 579 -15.97 8.57 13.59
N PHE A 580 -15.81 7.40 12.96
CA PHE A 580 -15.08 7.29 11.70
C PHE A 580 -15.77 8.02 10.54
N SER A 581 -17.12 8.08 10.54
CA SER A 581 -17.88 8.89 9.58
C SER A 581 -17.69 10.39 9.77
N LEU A 582 -17.40 10.85 11.00
CA LEU A 582 -17.09 12.26 11.28
C LEU A 582 -15.69 12.65 10.75
N PHE A 583 -14.75 11.71 10.68
CA PHE A 583 -13.45 11.94 10.03
C PHE A 583 -13.52 11.91 8.49
N THR A 584 -14.51 11.23 7.91
CA THR A 584 -14.78 11.26 6.46
C THR A 584 -15.65 12.43 6.03
N LYS A 585 -16.36 13.08 6.96
CA LYS A 585 -17.28 14.19 6.67
C LYS A 585 -16.66 15.58 6.80
N ASN A 586 -15.37 15.69 7.09
CA ASN A 586 -14.66 16.98 7.14
C ASN A 586 -14.12 17.45 5.78
N GLU A 587 -14.80 17.12 4.68
CA GLU A 587 -14.70 17.91 3.44
C GLU A 587 -15.72 19.07 3.49
N MET A 588 -15.21 20.18 4.02
CA MET A 588 -15.65 21.58 3.93
C MET A 588 -16.90 22.08 4.70
N PRO A 589 -16.80 23.24 5.38
CA PRO A 589 -17.87 24.22 5.36
C PRO A 589 -17.88 24.91 3.99
N LYS A 590 -19.05 24.89 3.32
CA LYS A 590 -19.31 25.68 2.12
C LYS A 590 -19.19 27.18 2.43
N THR A 591 -18.36 27.89 1.68
CA THR A 591 -18.52 29.32 1.38
C THR A 591 -18.24 29.53 -0.09
#